data_AF-A0A9K3IKF3-F1
#
_entry.id   AF-A0A9K3IKF3-F1
#
_cell.length_a   1.000
_cell.length_b   1.000
_cell.length_c   1.000
_cell.angle_alpha   90.00
_cell.angle_beta   90.00
_cell.angle_gamma   90.00
#
_symmetry.space_group_name_H-M   'P 1'
#
loop_
_entity.id
_entity.type
_entity.pdbx_description
1 polymer ?
#
loop_
_entity_poly.entity_id
_entity_poly.type
_entity_poly.pdbx_seq_one_letter_code
_entity_poly.pdbx_strand_id
1 'polypeptide(L)'
;MFQAALGTSLNLSTAFHPQTDGQTERTIRTLEDMLRACVIDFGGSWNKHLPLVEFSYNNSYHASIQMAPFEALYGRRCRSPIVWHGIGHSQLTGPEILQETTDKIHQIRDNLVKARNRQKSYADKRRKPLEFEVGDYVLLKDAYLLGKRG
;
A
#
# COMPACT_ATOMS: atom_id res chain seq x y z
N MET A 1 5.36 2.54 -25.27
CA MET A 1 5.60 3.95 -25.64
C MET A 1 5.45 4.90 -24.45
N PHE A 2 4.45 4.75 -23.57
CA PHE A 2 4.27 5.59 -22.37
C PHE A 2 5.36 5.43 -21.29
N GLN A 3 5.68 4.20 -20.86
CA GLN A 3 6.65 3.99 -19.76
C GLN A 3 8.08 4.39 -20.11
N ALA A 4 8.50 4.12 -21.35
CA ALA A 4 9.80 4.59 -21.86
C ALA A 4 9.90 6.13 -21.91
N ALA A 5 8.79 6.83 -22.20
CA ALA A 5 8.76 8.29 -22.22
C ALA A 5 8.87 8.92 -20.82
N LEU A 6 8.41 8.21 -19.78
CA LEU A 6 8.53 8.64 -18.38
C LEU A 6 9.81 8.11 -17.70
N GLY A 7 10.65 7.35 -18.41
CA GLY A 7 11.84 6.73 -17.86
C GLY A 7 11.54 5.62 -16.83
N THR A 8 10.35 5.02 -16.87
CA THR A 8 9.92 3.99 -15.92
C THR A 8 10.02 2.58 -16.52
N SER A 9 10.38 1.61 -15.69
CA SER A 9 10.42 0.18 -16.05
C SER A 9 9.18 -0.53 -15.53
N LEU A 10 8.49 -1.29 -16.38
CA LEU A 10 7.33 -2.09 -15.98
C LEU A 10 7.77 -3.46 -15.46
N ASN A 11 7.56 -3.72 -14.18
CA ASN A 11 7.73 -5.05 -13.59
C ASN A 11 6.38 -5.76 -13.55
N LEU A 12 6.19 -6.76 -14.43
CA LEU A 12 4.97 -7.55 -14.48
C LEU A 12 5.04 -8.69 -13.45
N SER A 13 4.02 -8.78 -12.60
CA SER A 13 3.80 -9.94 -11.74
C SER A 13 3.39 -11.15 -12.57
N THR A 14 3.76 -12.36 -12.14
CA THR A 14 3.30 -13.60 -12.77
C THR A 14 1.78 -13.66 -12.77
N ALA A 15 1.19 -14.01 -13.92
CA ALA A 15 -0.26 -14.15 -14.05
C ALA A 15 -0.81 -15.08 -12.96
N PHE A 16 -1.89 -14.66 -12.30
CA PHE A 16 -2.58 -15.41 -11.25
C PHE A 16 -1.74 -15.79 -10.02
N HIS A 17 -0.64 -15.06 -9.76
CA HIS A 17 0.17 -15.22 -8.54
C HIS A 17 0.07 -13.99 -7.62
N PRO A 18 -1.05 -13.81 -6.88
CA PRO A 18 -1.29 -12.66 -5.99
C PRO A 18 -0.24 -12.52 -4.88
N GLN A 19 0.52 -13.59 -4.60
CA GLN A 19 1.57 -13.59 -3.59
C GLN A 19 2.75 -12.65 -3.89
N THR A 20 2.99 -12.30 -5.16
CA THR A 20 4.06 -11.34 -5.52
C THR A 20 3.66 -9.89 -5.25
N ASP A 21 2.37 -9.58 -5.24
CA ASP A 21 1.83 -8.22 -5.07
C ASP A 21 1.07 -8.00 -3.75
N GLY A 22 1.22 -8.93 -2.79
CA GLY A 22 0.39 -8.98 -1.58
C GLY A 22 0.46 -7.74 -0.67
N GLN A 23 1.52 -6.91 -0.76
CA GLN A 23 1.53 -5.62 -0.07
C GLN A 23 0.60 -4.61 -0.73
N THR A 24 0.69 -4.44 -2.05
CA THR A 24 -0.20 -3.57 -2.81
C THR A 24 -1.64 -4.05 -2.73
N GLU A 25 -1.89 -5.37 -2.79
CA GLU A 25 -3.23 -5.93 -2.64
C GLU A 25 -3.87 -5.63 -1.27
N ARG A 26 -3.10 -5.63 -0.18
CA ARG A 26 -3.62 -5.27 1.15
C ARG A 26 -3.95 -3.79 1.21
N THR A 27 -3.08 -2.95 0.69
CA THR A 27 -3.27 -1.50 0.56
C THR A 27 -4.53 -1.19 -0.25
N ILE A 28 -4.69 -1.83 -1.41
CA ILE A 28 -5.85 -1.73 -2.29
C ILE A 28 -7.11 -2.19 -1.55
N ARG A 29 -7.07 -3.31 -0.84
CA ARG A 29 -8.23 -3.80 -0.08
C ARG A 29 -8.71 -2.82 0.98
N THR A 30 -7.79 -2.22 1.74
CA THR A 30 -8.16 -1.19 2.72
C THR A 30 -8.82 0.02 2.04
N LEU A 31 -8.29 0.45 0.89
CA LEU A 31 -8.91 1.51 0.10
C LEU A 31 -10.29 1.11 -0.43
N GLU A 32 -10.44 -0.11 -0.94
CA GLU A 32 -11.73 -0.66 -1.40
C GLU A 32 -12.76 -0.72 -0.27
N ASP A 33 -12.36 -1.14 0.93
CA ASP A 33 -13.25 -1.22 2.10
C ASP A 33 -13.70 0.19 2.54
N MET A 34 -12.77 1.16 2.57
CA MET A 34 -13.09 2.56 2.84
C MET A 34 -14.04 3.13 1.78
N LEU A 35 -13.77 2.88 0.51
CA LEU A 35 -14.62 3.31 -0.60
C LEU A 35 -16.00 2.66 -0.53
N ARG A 36 -16.08 1.38 -0.17
CA ARG A 36 -17.35 0.65 -0.02
C ARG A 36 -18.20 1.26 1.08
N ALA A 37 -17.61 1.56 2.24
CA ALA A 37 -18.31 2.26 3.31
C ALA A 37 -18.80 3.64 2.84
N CYS A 38 -17.95 4.40 2.14
CA CYS A 38 -18.32 5.70 1.60
C CYS A 38 -19.45 5.62 0.55
N VAL A 39 -19.45 4.61 -0.32
CA VAL A 39 -20.54 4.42 -1.30
C VAL A 39 -21.86 4.09 -0.60
N ILE A 40 -21.82 3.33 0.50
CA ILE A 40 -23.00 3.01 1.31
C ILE A 40 -23.53 4.29 1.97
N ASP A 41 -22.66 5.09 2.59
CA ASP A 41 -23.05 6.26 3.37
C ASP A 41 -23.42 7.49 2.51
N PHE A 42 -22.74 7.69 1.39
CA PHE A 42 -22.92 8.85 0.49
C PHE A 42 -23.70 8.53 -0.81
N GLY A 43 -24.19 7.30 -0.94
CA GLY A 43 -24.99 6.83 -2.07
C GLY A 43 -24.29 7.00 -3.44
N GLY A 44 -25.07 7.37 -4.46
CA GLY A 44 -24.59 7.57 -5.84
C GLY A 44 -23.65 8.78 -6.04
N SER A 45 -23.32 9.53 -4.99
CA SER A 45 -22.46 10.72 -5.04
C SER A 45 -21.03 10.51 -4.54
N TRP A 46 -20.63 9.25 -4.34
CA TRP A 46 -19.31 8.84 -3.84
C TRP A 46 -18.13 9.54 -4.53
N ASN A 47 -18.25 9.86 -5.82
CA ASN A 47 -17.22 10.55 -6.60
C ASN A 47 -16.89 11.95 -6.05
N LYS A 48 -17.86 12.63 -5.44
CA LYS A 48 -17.66 13.94 -4.79
C LYS A 48 -16.92 13.83 -3.47
N HIS A 49 -16.94 12.65 -2.85
CA HIS A 49 -16.33 12.36 -1.56
C HIS A 49 -14.95 11.69 -1.67
N LEU A 50 -14.51 11.32 -2.88
CA LEU A 50 -13.16 10.78 -3.12
C LEU A 50 -12.03 11.59 -2.46
N PRO A 51 -12.01 12.94 -2.53
CA PRO A 51 -10.97 13.71 -1.85
C PRO A 51 -10.94 13.50 -0.33
N LEU A 52 -12.10 13.28 0.29
CA LEU A 52 -12.19 13.01 1.72
C LEU A 52 -11.71 11.60 2.07
N VAL A 53 -11.96 10.63 1.20
CA VAL A 53 -11.46 9.25 1.37
C VAL A 53 -9.94 9.23 1.26
N GLU A 54 -9.39 9.85 0.22
CA GLU A 54 -7.95 9.99 0.03
C GLU A 54 -7.32 10.72 1.23
N PHE A 55 -7.91 11.83 1.68
CA PHE A 55 -7.46 12.56 2.84
C PHE A 55 -7.45 11.67 4.10
N SER A 56 -8.51 10.91 4.33
CA SER A 56 -8.65 10.03 5.49
C SER A 56 -7.61 8.91 5.45
N TYR A 57 -7.40 8.32 4.28
CA TYR A 57 -6.39 7.28 4.07
C TYR A 57 -4.97 7.80 4.31
N ASN A 58 -4.60 8.90 3.66
CA ASN A 58 -3.28 9.50 3.76
C ASN A 58 -2.92 9.95 5.19
N ASN A 59 -3.93 10.24 6.02
CA ASN A 59 -3.76 10.66 7.41
C ASN A 59 -3.97 9.55 8.44
N SER A 60 -4.35 8.35 8.02
CA SER A 60 -4.52 7.21 8.90
C SER A 60 -3.18 6.53 9.20
N TYR A 61 -3.03 5.99 10.41
CA TYR A 61 -1.81 5.30 10.82
C TYR A 61 -1.66 3.96 10.09
N HIS A 62 -0.50 3.74 9.47
CA HIS A 62 -0.17 2.50 8.78
C HIS A 62 0.84 1.68 9.58
N ALA A 63 0.45 0.47 10.00
CA ALA A 63 1.29 -0.40 10.83
C ALA A 63 2.61 -0.85 10.15
N SER A 64 2.68 -0.87 8.82
CA SER A 64 3.87 -1.26 8.05
C SER A 64 4.98 -0.20 8.08
N ILE A 65 4.62 1.08 8.12
CA ILE A 65 5.55 2.22 8.17
C ILE A 65 5.61 2.89 9.55
N GLN A 66 4.67 2.53 10.44
CA GLN A 66 4.51 3.07 11.80
C GLN A 66 4.24 4.58 11.87
N MET A 67 3.58 5.12 10.84
CA MET A 67 3.14 6.52 10.75
C MET A 67 2.05 6.65 9.68
N ALA A 68 1.53 7.85 9.47
CA ALA A 68 0.63 8.12 8.35
C ALA A 68 1.40 8.32 7.03
N PRO A 69 0.89 7.90 5.86
CA PRO A 69 1.52 8.17 4.56
C PRO A 69 1.82 9.66 4.32
N PHE A 70 0.94 10.57 4.76
CA PHE A 70 1.17 12.01 4.69
C PHE A 70 2.40 12.43 5.51
N GLU A 71 2.54 11.87 6.72
CA GLU A 71 3.68 12.15 7.60
C GLU A 71 4.99 11.62 7.00
N ALA A 72 4.95 10.45 6.37
CA ALA A 72 6.08 9.88 5.65
C ALA A 72 6.51 10.75 4.45
N LEU A 73 5.56 11.31 3.71
CA LEU A 73 5.83 12.11 2.52
C LEU A 73 6.32 13.52 2.84
N TYR A 74 5.71 14.18 3.83
CA TYR A 74 5.95 15.59 4.13
C TYR A 74 6.79 15.82 5.39
N GLY A 75 7.18 14.75 6.08
CA GLY A 75 7.93 14.85 7.33
C GLY A 75 7.14 15.50 8.46
N ARG A 76 5.81 15.64 8.37
CA ARG A 76 5.00 16.24 9.42
C ARG A 76 3.58 15.72 9.38
N ARG A 77 2.90 15.72 10.53
CA ARG A 77 1.47 15.41 10.59
C ARG A 77 0.66 16.47 9.84
N CYS A 78 -0.38 16.05 9.15
CA CYS A 78 -1.27 16.98 8.46
C CYS A 78 -1.94 17.90 9.47
N ARG A 79 -1.98 19.19 9.12
CA ARG A 79 -2.75 20.19 9.86
C ARG A 79 -4.15 20.20 9.27
N SER A 80 -5.11 19.68 10.02
CA SER A 80 -6.53 19.75 9.65
C SER A 80 -7.26 20.61 10.67
N PRO A 81 -8.36 21.28 10.29
CA PRO A 81 -9.20 22.02 11.24
C PRO A 81 -9.69 21.15 12.41
N ILE A 82 -9.75 19.82 12.23
CA ILE A 82 -10.18 18.83 13.23
C ILE A 82 -9.05 18.51 14.22
N VAL A 83 -7.78 18.64 13.81
CA VAL A 83 -6.59 18.37 14.64
C VAL A 83 -5.79 19.68 14.79
N TRP A 84 -6.36 20.63 15.55
CA TRP A 84 -5.74 21.94 15.82
C TRP A 84 -4.79 21.94 17.03
N HIS A 85 -4.61 20.82 17.72
CA HIS A 85 -3.85 20.82 18.97
C HIS A 85 -2.32 20.84 18.75
N GLY A 86 -1.71 21.99 19.04
CA GLY A 86 -0.38 22.06 19.67
C GLY A 86 0.85 22.02 18.76
N ILE A 87 0.84 22.64 17.57
CA ILE A 87 2.08 22.82 16.80
C ILE A 87 2.50 24.28 16.89
N GLY A 88 3.40 24.58 17.83
CA GLY A 88 4.18 25.81 17.79
C GLY A 88 4.86 25.95 16.42
N HIS A 89 4.96 27.17 15.91
CA HIS A 89 5.63 27.46 14.65
C HIS A 89 7.13 27.16 14.75
N SER A 90 7.54 25.89 14.66
CA SER A 90 8.91 25.58 14.27
C SER A 90 8.97 25.69 12.76
N GLN A 91 9.44 26.83 12.27
CA GLN A 91 9.95 26.94 10.90
C GLN A 91 11.28 26.17 10.87
N LEU A 92 11.22 24.87 10.61
CA LEU A 92 12.41 24.09 10.31
C LEU A 92 13.12 24.73 9.11
N THR A 93 14.44 24.92 9.23
CA THR A 93 15.24 25.52 8.14
C THR A 93 15.47 24.47 7.05
N GLY A 94 15.74 24.88 5.80
CA GLY A 94 15.95 23.96 4.67
C GLY A 94 16.85 22.74 4.93
N PRO A 95 18.04 22.89 5.57
CA PRO A 95 18.92 21.76 5.90
C PRO A 95 18.33 20.78 6.93
N GLU A 96 17.58 21.30 7.90
CA GLU A 96 16.95 20.51 8.96
C GLU A 96 15.83 19.62 8.40
N ILE A 97 15.06 20.16 7.44
CA ILE A 97 14.04 19.40 6.69
C ILE A 97 14.69 18.26 5.91
N LEU A 98 15.83 18.51 5.25
CA LEU A 98 16.54 17.47 4.49
C LEU A 98 17.04 16.34 5.39
N GLN A 99 17.59 16.70 6.55
CA GLN A 99 18.08 15.72 7.52
C GLN A 99 16.91 14.90 8.10
N GLU A 100 15.85 15.54 8.56
CA GLU A 100 14.66 14.85 9.09
C GLU A 100 14.01 13.95 8.03
N THR A 101 13.94 14.41 6.77
CA THR A 101 13.41 13.60 5.66
C THR A 101 14.28 12.38 5.41
N THR A 102 15.60 12.54 5.45
CA THR A 102 16.56 11.43 5.26
C THR A 102 16.40 10.40 6.38
N ASP A 103 16.34 10.83 7.64
CA ASP A 103 16.15 9.96 8.79
C ASP A 103 14.82 9.19 8.72
N LYS A 104 13.73 9.87 8.32
CA LYS A 104 12.43 9.24 8.10
C LYS A 104 12.48 8.20 6.98
N ILE A 105 13.16 8.49 5.87
CA ILE A 105 13.34 7.51 4.78
C ILE A 105 14.05 6.25 5.28
N HIS A 106 15.11 6.40 6.08
CA HIS A 106 15.79 5.26 6.68
C HIS A 106 14.86 4.46 7.59
N GLN A 107 14.13 5.12 8.48
CA GLN A 107 13.17 4.47 9.37
C GLN A 107 12.06 3.73 8.61
N ILE A 108 11.50 4.35 7.56
CA ILE A 108 10.47 3.74 6.71
C ILE A 108 11.01 2.49 6.02
N ARG A 109 12.22 2.53 5.47
CA ARG A 109 12.86 1.36 4.83
C ARG A 109 13.02 0.22 5.82
N ASP A 110 13.52 0.49 7.03
CA ASP A 110 13.70 -0.53 8.06
C ASP A 110 12.37 -1.13 8.51
N ASN A 111 11.35 -0.29 8.70
CA ASN A 111 10.01 -0.73 9.07
C ASN A 111 9.38 -1.60 7.99
N LEU A 112 9.52 -1.23 6.72
CA LEU A 112 9.03 -2.03 5.59
C LEU A 112 9.73 -3.39 5.50
N VAL A 113 11.05 -3.45 5.73
CA VAL A 113 11.79 -4.72 5.78
C VAL A 113 11.29 -5.60 6.92
N LYS A 114 11.10 -5.04 8.12
CA LYS A 114 10.55 -5.76 9.28
C LYS A 114 9.13 -6.28 9.00
N ALA A 115 8.27 -5.43 8.44
CA ALA A 115 6.90 -5.79 8.09
C ALA A 115 6.87 -6.91 7.05
N ARG A 116 7.72 -6.83 6.01
CA ARG A 116 7.88 -7.88 4.99
C ARG A 116 8.35 -9.19 5.61
N ASN A 117 9.37 -9.17 6.47
CA ASN A 117 9.89 -10.37 7.13
C ASN A 117 8.83 -11.02 8.04
N ARG A 118 8.04 -10.22 8.75
CA ARG A 118 6.91 -10.71 9.55
C ARG A 118 5.83 -11.36 8.67
N GLN A 119 5.46 -10.70 7.56
CA GLN A 119 4.48 -11.25 6.62
C GLN A 119 4.98 -12.58 6.01
N LYS A 120 6.24 -12.63 5.58
CA LYS A 120 6.89 -13.84 5.07
C LYS A 120 6.84 -14.96 6.11
N SER A 121 7.28 -14.72 7.34
CA SER A 121 7.26 -15.76 8.39
C SER A 121 5.85 -16.27 8.72
N TYR A 122 4.82 -15.42 8.67
CA TYR A 122 3.43 -15.86 8.82
C TYR A 122 2.92 -16.69 7.64
N ALA A 123 3.29 -16.32 6.41
CA ALA A 123 2.92 -17.06 5.21
C ALA A 123 3.62 -18.43 5.17
N ASP A 124 4.92 -18.46 5.43
CA ASP A 124 5.75 -19.67 5.40
C ASP A 124 5.28 -20.70 6.43
N LYS A 125 4.89 -20.26 7.64
CA LYS A 125 4.31 -21.15 8.68
C LYS A 125 3.05 -21.89 8.23
N ARG A 126 2.30 -21.36 7.26
CA ARG A 126 1.05 -21.96 6.76
C ARG A 126 1.23 -22.72 5.45
N ARG A 127 2.43 -22.70 4.86
CA ARG A 127 2.71 -23.35 3.57
C ARG A 127 3.29 -24.74 3.82
N LYS A 128 2.75 -25.76 3.16
CA LYS A 128 3.44 -27.06 3.06
C LYS A 128 4.53 -26.93 2.00
N PRO A 129 5.79 -27.30 2.27
CA PRO A 129 6.81 -27.35 1.24
C PRO A 129 6.38 -28.38 0.20
N LEU A 130 6.34 -27.96 -1.06
CA LEU A 130 6.07 -28.79 -2.22
C LEU A 130 7.24 -28.52 -3.16
N GLU A 131 8.12 -29.51 -3.28
CA GLU A 131 9.27 -29.46 -4.18
C GLU A 131 8.85 -30.13 -5.49
N PHE A 132 9.26 -29.53 -6.61
CA PHE A 132 9.01 -30.05 -7.95
C PHE A 132 10.34 -30.23 -8.67
N GLU A 133 10.49 -31.35 -9.35
CA GLU A 133 11.62 -31.59 -10.23
C GLU A 133 11.27 -31.32 -11.69
N VAL A 134 12.29 -31.07 -12.51
CA VAL A 134 12.11 -30.88 -13.95
C VAL A 134 11.60 -32.18 -14.57
N GLY A 135 10.34 -32.18 -15.02
CA GLY A 135 9.65 -33.36 -15.55
C GLY A 135 8.38 -33.74 -14.78
N ASP A 136 8.15 -33.13 -13.61
CA ASP A 136 6.94 -33.36 -12.84
C ASP A 136 5.69 -32.78 -13.53
N TYR A 137 4.63 -33.57 -13.56
CA TYR A 137 3.31 -33.12 -14.00
C TYR A 137 2.62 -32.36 -12.87
N VAL A 138 2.33 -31.08 -13.10
CA VAL A 138 1.59 -30.22 -12.17
C VAL A 138 0.23 -29.85 -12.74
N LEU A 139 -0.79 -29.84 -11.88
CA LEU A 139 -2.12 -29.39 -12.26
C LEU A 139 -2.17 -27.85 -12.23
N LEU A 140 -2.44 -27.26 -13.40
CA LEU A 140 -2.75 -25.83 -13.49
C LEU A 140 -4.19 -25.60 -13.04
N LYS A 141 -4.40 -24.69 -12.08
CA LYS A 141 -5.74 -24.33 -11.63
C LYS A 141 -6.36 -23.31 -12.59
N ASP A 142 -7.07 -23.79 -13.60
CA ASP A 142 -7.83 -22.94 -14.54
C ASP A 142 -9.18 -22.53 -13.94
N ALA A 143 -9.20 -21.46 -13.13
CA ALA A 143 -10.45 -20.94 -12.59
C ALA A 143 -11.22 -20.01 -13.55
N TYR A 144 -10.69 -19.69 -14.75
CA TYR A 144 -11.27 -18.63 -15.59
C TYR A 144 -11.30 -18.89 -17.11
N LEU A 145 -10.97 -20.09 -17.60
CA LEU A 145 -11.09 -20.41 -19.04
C LEU A 145 -12.50 -20.84 -19.48
N LEU A 146 -13.41 -21.13 -18.54
CA LEU A 146 -14.83 -21.32 -18.84
C LEU A 146 -15.55 -19.98 -18.74
N GLY A 147 -15.42 -19.21 -19.81
CA GLY A 147 -16.28 -18.07 -20.08
C GLY A 147 -17.76 -18.47 -19.99
N LYS A 148 -18.54 -17.56 -19.40
CA LYS A 148 -20.00 -17.57 -19.36
C LYS A 148 -20.63 -18.16 -20.63
N ARG A 149 -21.25 -19.33 -20.50
CA ARG A 149 -22.40 -19.74 -21.31
C ARG A 149 -23.41 -20.41 -20.37
N GLY A 150 -24.62 -19.86 -20.39
CA GLY A 150 -25.73 -20.10 -19.47
C GLY A 150 -26.52 -18.83 -19.37
#